data_AF-A0AAN8KNN5-F1
#
_entry.id   AF-A0AAN8KNN5-F1
#
_cell.length_a   1.000
_cell.length_b   1.000
_cell.length_c   1.000
_cell.angle_alpha   90.00
_cell.angle_beta   90.00
_cell.angle_gamma   90.00
#
_symmetry.space_group_name_H-M   'P 1'
#
loop_
_entity.id
_entity.type
_entity.pdbx_description
1 polymer ?
#
loop_
_entity_poly.entity_id
_entity_poly.type
_entity_poly.pdbx_seq_one_letter_code
_entity_poly.pdbx_strand_id
1 'polypeptide(L)'
;MQRKSRRKEEQVSKVVWVKDAPLAKAVGRTEQAASDATPTAEKKSRFERLKERMEEERKVEHEHLMRKIQELEIIRDAPLAKAVVRREQAASDVTPTAEKKSRFERLKEKLEGERRAEHEHLIKNIQELEMSVKWEQNKYAVQEKALKEMARGNERAEAEKAALQEIIQRLVKKQVRTEEAWGKKQEDWTKAKAMFSDQWSKLEKLWKREKSALIDNAESFKKIINDLQCASKTTEAEIKMAETEKTALQEIMQRLVVKIVQTEKAWGNEQRDWAKDKARLSDQMQMMEIAWSLREDGWAKLMQHMEAEIAQKKILQEKEAQVHSKSACHIGIRGYLKNITKKRREKKERAKEDKYGP
;
A
#
# COMPACT_ATOMS: atom_id res chain seq x y z
N MET A 1 36.98 -27.25 26.22
CA MET A 1 35.97 -28.17 25.67
C MET A 1 35.55 -27.72 24.27
N GLN A 2 35.83 -28.59 23.29
CA GLN A 2 35.23 -28.74 21.95
C GLN A 2 34.67 -27.50 21.21
N ARG A 3 35.46 -26.96 20.28
CA ARG A 3 34.96 -26.39 19.02
C ARG A 3 35.64 -27.12 17.85
N LYS A 4 35.23 -28.37 17.63
CA LYS A 4 35.46 -29.13 16.40
C LYS A 4 34.08 -29.57 15.90
N SER A 5 33.62 -28.96 14.82
CA SER A 5 32.65 -29.50 13.84
C SER A 5 31.78 -28.37 13.30
N ARG A 6 32.18 -27.83 12.15
CA ARG A 6 31.31 -27.57 10.99
C ARG A 6 32.11 -26.82 9.94
N ARG A 7 31.89 -27.21 8.69
CA ARG A 7 32.45 -26.65 7.45
C ARG A 7 33.79 -27.22 6.99
N LYS A 8 33.85 -28.56 6.90
CA LYS A 8 34.31 -29.20 5.66
C LYS A 8 33.08 -29.26 4.76
N GLU A 9 33.04 -28.44 3.71
CA GLU A 9 32.22 -28.54 2.49
C GLU A 9 32.16 -27.15 1.83
N GLU A 10 33.29 -26.74 1.25
CA GLU A 10 33.32 -25.62 0.32
C GLU A 10 34.43 -25.88 -0.72
N GLN A 11 34.24 -26.97 -1.46
CA GLN A 11 34.81 -27.13 -2.79
C GLN A 11 33.65 -27.34 -3.75
N VAL A 12 32.93 -26.25 -4.05
CA VAL A 12 31.99 -26.22 -5.16
C VAL A 12 32.79 -25.88 -6.41
N SER A 13 32.94 -26.88 -7.28
CA SER A 13 33.53 -26.79 -8.61
C SER A 13 33.05 -25.55 -9.36
N LYS A 14 34.01 -24.69 -9.71
CA LYS A 14 33.84 -23.68 -10.76
C LYS A 14 33.69 -24.41 -12.10
N VAL A 15 32.45 -24.64 -12.54
CA VAL A 15 32.15 -24.94 -13.93
C VAL A 15 32.17 -23.62 -14.70
N VAL A 16 33.28 -23.36 -15.39
CA VAL A 16 33.40 -22.26 -16.33
C VAL A 16 32.62 -22.63 -17.58
N TRP A 17 31.49 -21.96 -17.80
CA TRP A 17 30.75 -22.03 -19.05
C TRP A 17 31.51 -21.24 -20.11
N VAL A 18 32.20 -21.94 -21.00
CA VAL A 18 32.71 -21.35 -22.25
C VAL A 18 31.50 -21.08 -23.14
N LYS A 19 31.04 -19.83 -23.14
CA LYS A 19 30.12 -19.31 -24.16
C LYS A 19 30.90 -19.11 -25.46
N ASP A 20 30.21 -19.38 -26.56
CA ASP A 20 30.56 -18.99 -27.94
C ASP A 20 31.45 -19.97 -28.74
N ALA A 21 30.82 -21.02 -29.24
CA ALA A 21 31.20 -21.63 -30.52
C ALA A 21 29.91 -21.79 -31.37
N PRO A 22 29.85 -21.25 -32.61
CA PRO A 22 28.63 -21.30 -33.42
C PRO A 22 28.45 -22.71 -34.01
N LEU A 23 27.68 -23.56 -33.32
CA LEU A 23 27.30 -24.91 -33.74
C LEU A 23 26.40 -24.94 -35.00
N ALA A 24 25.88 -23.79 -35.45
CA ALA A 24 25.01 -23.70 -36.63
C ALA A 24 25.72 -23.99 -37.97
N LYS A 25 27.07 -23.92 -38.04
CA LYS A 25 27.83 -24.28 -39.25
C LYS A 25 28.18 -25.78 -39.37
N ALA A 26 28.00 -26.55 -38.30
CA ALA A 26 28.27 -27.99 -38.30
C ALA A 26 27.07 -28.82 -38.81
N VAL A 27 25.84 -28.33 -38.61
CA VAL A 27 24.62 -29.02 -39.06
C VAL A 27 24.41 -28.83 -40.56
N GLY A 28 24.64 -27.63 -41.11
CA GLY A 28 24.50 -27.39 -42.55
C GLY A 28 25.55 -28.09 -43.45
N ARG A 29 26.72 -28.48 -42.90
CA ARG A 29 27.76 -29.22 -43.66
C ARG A 29 27.56 -30.74 -43.67
N THR A 30 26.69 -31.27 -42.81
CA THR A 30 26.44 -32.72 -42.75
C THR A 30 25.28 -33.15 -43.64
N GLU A 31 24.34 -32.25 -43.94
CA GLU A 31 23.24 -32.54 -44.88
C GLU A 31 23.64 -32.37 -46.34
N GLN A 32 24.62 -31.50 -46.65
CA GLN A 32 25.06 -31.26 -48.03
C GLN A 32 26.13 -32.25 -48.55
N ALA A 33 26.67 -33.09 -47.69
CA ALA A 33 27.54 -34.21 -48.08
C ALA A 33 26.77 -35.52 -48.31
N ALA A 34 25.45 -35.53 -48.09
CA ALA A 34 24.61 -36.73 -48.17
C ALA A 34 23.83 -36.87 -49.50
N SER A 35 23.80 -35.85 -50.37
CA SER A 35 22.99 -35.89 -51.61
C SER A 35 23.73 -36.30 -52.88
N ASP A 36 25.06 -36.35 -52.90
CA ASP A 36 25.84 -36.49 -54.14
C ASP A 36 26.52 -37.86 -54.30
N ALA A 37 25.85 -38.94 -53.91
CA ALA A 37 26.31 -40.28 -54.24
C ALA A 37 25.14 -41.20 -54.59
N THR A 38 24.54 -41.00 -55.76
CA THR A 38 23.81 -42.05 -56.48
C THR A 38 24.72 -43.29 -56.61
N PRO A 39 24.46 -44.41 -55.91
CA PRO A 39 25.28 -45.60 -56.00
C PRO A 39 24.71 -46.49 -57.11
N THR A 40 25.15 -46.26 -58.34
CA THR A 40 24.92 -47.15 -59.49
C THR A 40 25.73 -48.44 -59.29
N ALA A 41 25.05 -49.59 -59.23
CA ALA A 41 25.44 -50.97 -59.58
C ALA A 41 26.86 -51.56 -59.29
N GLU A 42 27.82 -50.81 -58.73
CA GLU A 42 29.19 -51.26 -58.47
C GLU A 42 29.51 -51.31 -56.98
N LYS A 43 28.74 -52.09 -56.21
CA LYS A 43 29.11 -52.40 -54.82
C LYS A 43 29.08 -53.89 -54.55
N LYS A 44 29.80 -54.67 -55.38
CA LYS A 44 30.58 -55.76 -54.77
C LYS A 44 31.51 -55.10 -53.76
N SER A 45 31.31 -55.41 -52.47
CA SER A 45 32.22 -55.00 -51.39
C SER A 45 33.65 -55.22 -51.87
N ARG A 46 34.60 -54.34 -51.52
CA ARG A 46 36.03 -54.55 -51.84
C ARG A 46 36.49 -55.96 -51.46
N PHE A 47 35.86 -56.53 -50.43
CA PHE A 47 35.95 -57.92 -50.02
C PHE A 47 35.47 -58.93 -51.07
N GLU A 48 34.26 -58.76 -51.61
CA GLU A 48 33.68 -59.62 -52.66
C GLU A 48 34.52 -59.61 -53.94
N ARG A 49 35.04 -58.44 -54.34
CA ARG A 49 35.94 -58.32 -55.51
C ARG A 49 37.28 -59.02 -55.28
N LEU A 50 37.80 -58.94 -54.05
CA LEU A 50 39.05 -59.60 -53.69
C LEU A 50 38.84 -61.11 -53.63
N LYS A 51 37.74 -61.57 -53.03
CA LYS A 51 37.36 -62.99 -52.96
C LYS A 51 37.21 -63.60 -54.36
N GLU A 52 36.50 -62.92 -55.25
CA GLU A 52 36.30 -63.36 -56.64
C GLU A 52 37.61 -63.43 -57.42
N ARG A 53 38.51 -62.43 -57.27
CA ARG A 53 39.84 -62.45 -57.88
C ARG A 53 40.70 -63.62 -57.39
N MET A 54 40.70 -63.85 -56.08
CA MET A 54 41.47 -64.95 -55.46
C MET A 54 40.92 -66.33 -55.85
N GLU A 55 39.59 -66.48 -55.97
CA GLU A 55 38.97 -67.72 -56.45
C GLU A 55 39.31 -68.00 -57.92
N GLU A 56 39.40 -66.97 -58.76
CA GLU A 56 39.77 -67.10 -60.17
C GLU A 56 41.27 -67.43 -60.34
N GLU A 57 42.15 -66.73 -59.62
CA GLU A 57 43.59 -67.00 -59.58
C GLU A 57 43.87 -68.46 -59.13
N ARG A 58 43.17 -68.92 -58.08
CA ARG A 58 43.25 -70.31 -57.61
C ARG A 58 42.86 -71.32 -58.67
N LYS A 59 41.78 -71.08 -59.42
CA LYS A 59 41.30 -72.02 -60.46
C LYS A 59 42.31 -72.14 -61.59
N VAL A 60 42.81 -71.02 -62.10
CA VAL A 60 43.76 -70.97 -63.23
C VAL A 60 45.07 -71.66 -62.86
N GLU A 61 45.63 -71.37 -61.69
CA GLU A 61 46.89 -71.99 -61.23
C GLU A 61 46.74 -73.49 -60.97
N HIS A 62 45.63 -73.91 -60.34
CA HIS A 62 45.36 -75.31 -60.07
C HIS A 62 45.17 -76.12 -61.36
N GLU A 63 44.39 -75.62 -62.31
CA GLU A 63 44.19 -76.29 -63.59
C GLU A 63 45.49 -76.41 -64.40
N HIS A 64 46.35 -75.39 -64.38
CA HIS A 64 47.64 -75.42 -65.05
C HIS A 64 48.58 -76.48 -64.47
N LEU A 65 48.67 -76.58 -63.14
CA LEU A 65 49.49 -77.58 -62.47
C LEU A 65 48.94 -79.00 -62.68
N MET A 66 47.61 -79.19 -62.63
CA MET A 66 46.98 -80.49 -62.87
C MET A 66 47.16 -80.97 -64.31
N ARG A 67 47.07 -80.07 -65.31
CA ARG A 67 47.37 -80.41 -66.72
C ARG A 67 48.82 -80.86 -66.89
N LYS A 68 49.78 -80.17 -66.28
CA LYS A 68 51.20 -80.57 -66.31
C LYS A 68 51.45 -81.93 -65.67
N ILE A 69 50.79 -82.23 -64.55
CA ILE A 69 50.88 -83.55 -63.92
C ILE A 69 50.33 -84.62 -64.86
N GLN A 70 49.14 -84.41 -65.44
CA GLN A 70 48.53 -85.35 -66.39
C GLN A 70 49.40 -85.56 -67.64
N GLU A 71 49.99 -84.51 -68.20
CA GLU A 71 50.93 -84.62 -69.33
C GLU A 71 52.16 -85.46 -68.98
N LEU A 72 52.75 -85.28 -67.79
CA LEU A 72 53.90 -86.05 -67.32
C LEU A 72 53.54 -87.50 -66.97
N GLU A 73 52.35 -87.75 -66.45
CA GLU A 73 51.82 -89.10 -66.21
C GLU A 73 51.62 -89.87 -67.53
N ILE A 74 51.10 -89.22 -68.57
CA ILE A 74 50.97 -89.82 -69.91
C ILE A 74 52.34 -90.18 -70.49
N ILE A 75 53.35 -89.32 -70.33
CA ILE A 75 54.72 -89.58 -70.79
C ILE A 75 55.38 -90.71 -69.99
N ARG A 76 55.17 -90.75 -68.67
CA ARG A 76 55.64 -91.83 -67.78
C ARG A 76 55.07 -93.18 -68.22
N ASP A 77 53.79 -93.22 -68.56
CA ASP A 77 53.06 -94.45 -68.89
C ASP A 77 53.11 -94.80 -70.39
N ALA A 78 53.70 -93.95 -71.23
CA ALA A 78 53.87 -94.19 -72.65
C ALA A 78 54.79 -95.40 -72.91
N PRO A 79 54.39 -96.39 -73.73
CA PRO A 79 55.22 -97.55 -74.05
C PRO A 79 56.33 -97.18 -75.04
N LEU A 80 57.39 -96.54 -74.56
CA LEU A 80 58.63 -96.32 -75.31
C LEU A 80 59.53 -97.55 -75.22
N ALA A 81 60.16 -97.91 -76.34
CA ALA A 81 61.11 -99.03 -76.49
C ALA A 81 60.58 -100.43 -76.89
N LYS A 82 59.38 -100.57 -77.48
CA LYS A 82 59.12 -101.75 -78.34
C LYS A 82 59.68 -101.60 -79.76
N ALA A 83 59.90 -100.39 -80.26
CA ALA A 83 60.33 -100.15 -81.64
C ALA A 83 61.85 -100.21 -81.85
N VAL A 84 62.65 -99.70 -80.90
CA VAL A 84 64.12 -99.64 -81.04
C VAL A 84 64.76 -101.01 -80.77
N VAL A 85 64.33 -101.69 -79.70
CA VAL A 85 64.74 -103.08 -79.41
C VAL A 85 64.36 -104.01 -80.54
N ARG A 86 63.16 -103.88 -81.14
CA ARG A 86 62.75 -104.68 -82.32
C ARG A 86 63.54 -104.35 -83.58
N ARG A 87 63.95 -103.09 -83.81
CA ARG A 87 64.77 -102.69 -84.98
C ARG A 87 66.19 -103.24 -84.89
N GLU A 88 66.80 -103.28 -83.72
CA GLU A 88 68.13 -103.89 -83.55
C GLU A 88 68.09 -105.42 -83.50
N GLN A 89 67.02 -106.02 -82.96
CA GLN A 89 66.82 -107.46 -83.01
C GLN A 89 66.74 -107.96 -84.47
N ALA A 90 66.07 -107.22 -85.36
CA ALA A 90 65.97 -107.53 -86.79
C ALA A 90 67.32 -107.40 -87.55
N ALA A 91 68.28 -106.63 -87.02
CA ALA A 91 69.63 -106.54 -87.60
C ALA A 91 70.55 -107.70 -87.17
N SER A 92 70.10 -108.55 -86.22
CA SER A 92 70.86 -109.66 -85.64
C SER A 92 70.52 -111.04 -86.24
N ASP A 93 69.56 -111.13 -87.16
CA ASP A 93 69.01 -112.42 -87.66
C ASP A 93 69.90 -113.15 -88.70
N VAL A 94 71.20 -112.84 -88.74
CA VAL A 94 72.21 -113.63 -89.47
C VAL A 94 73.30 -114.05 -88.48
N THR A 95 73.28 -115.33 -88.07
CA THR A 95 74.24 -116.03 -87.19
C THR A 95 75.06 -115.12 -86.24
N PRO A 96 74.60 -114.87 -85.00
CA PRO A 96 75.25 -113.92 -84.09
C PRO A 96 76.51 -114.52 -83.45
N THR A 97 77.65 -113.84 -83.57
CA THR A 97 78.86 -114.14 -82.78
C THR A 97 78.72 -113.67 -81.33
N ALA A 98 79.42 -114.31 -80.38
CA ALA A 98 79.32 -114.03 -78.94
C ALA A 98 79.55 -112.54 -78.57
N GLU A 99 80.42 -111.84 -79.30
CA GLU A 99 80.70 -110.42 -79.11
C GLU A 99 79.51 -109.51 -79.47
N LYS A 100 78.68 -109.88 -80.47
CA LYS A 100 77.49 -109.11 -80.87
C LYS A 100 76.37 -109.23 -79.84
N LYS A 101 76.16 -110.43 -79.28
CA LYS A 101 75.22 -110.64 -78.15
C LYS A 101 75.67 -109.86 -76.91
N SER A 102 76.97 -109.83 -76.62
CA SER A 102 77.54 -109.05 -75.52
C SER A 102 77.34 -107.53 -75.70
N ARG A 103 77.50 -107.01 -76.93
CA ARG A 103 77.22 -105.59 -77.23
C ARG A 103 75.73 -105.25 -77.15
N PHE A 104 74.85 -106.14 -77.62
CA PHE A 104 73.41 -105.95 -77.55
C PHE A 104 72.90 -105.94 -76.10
N GLU A 105 73.35 -106.88 -75.25
CA GLU A 105 72.97 -106.87 -73.84
C GLU A 105 73.52 -105.62 -73.12
N ARG A 106 74.74 -105.17 -73.42
CA ARG A 106 75.26 -103.89 -72.89
C ARG A 106 74.45 -102.68 -73.36
N LEU A 107 73.96 -102.68 -74.59
CA LEU A 107 73.18 -101.57 -75.14
C LEU A 107 71.74 -101.57 -74.62
N LYS A 108 71.14 -102.75 -74.49
CA LYS A 108 69.86 -102.96 -73.79
C LYS A 108 69.95 -102.54 -72.32
N GLU A 109 71.01 -102.91 -71.61
CA GLU A 109 71.24 -102.50 -70.22
C GLU A 109 71.46 -100.98 -70.08
N LYS A 110 72.20 -100.36 -71.00
CA LYS A 110 72.34 -98.89 -71.06
C LYS A 110 71.01 -98.19 -71.31
N LEU A 111 70.24 -98.63 -72.31
CA LEU A 111 68.91 -98.07 -72.61
C LEU A 111 67.92 -98.31 -71.47
N GLU A 112 67.98 -99.46 -70.79
CA GLU A 112 67.18 -99.73 -69.60
C GLU A 112 67.60 -98.89 -68.39
N GLY A 113 68.90 -98.56 -68.27
CA GLY A 113 69.45 -97.67 -67.25
C GLY A 113 69.06 -96.20 -67.47
N GLU A 114 69.21 -95.70 -68.69
CA GLU A 114 68.73 -94.38 -69.11
C GLU A 114 67.22 -94.25 -68.92
N ARG A 115 66.44 -95.29 -69.28
CA ARG A 115 64.99 -95.36 -69.03
C ARG A 115 64.64 -95.30 -67.54
N ARG A 116 65.36 -96.05 -66.69
CA ARG A 116 65.12 -96.00 -65.23
C ARG A 116 65.41 -94.60 -64.69
N ALA A 117 66.50 -93.97 -65.14
CA ALA A 117 66.85 -92.62 -64.75
C ALA A 117 65.81 -91.58 -65.22
N GLU A 118 65.33 -91.67 -66.46
CA GLU A 118 64.25 -90.81 -66.99
C GLU A 118 62.93 -91.02 -66.25
N HIS A 119 62.58 -92.27 -65.96
CA HIS A 119 61.36 -92.60 -65.21
C HIS A 119 61.43 -92.13 -63.75
N GLU A 120 62.58 -92.28 -63.09
CA GLU A 120 62.81 -91.73 -61.74
C GLU A 120 62.78 -90.19 -61.73
N HIS A 121 63.32 -89.55 -62.77
CA HIS A 121 63.24 -88.10 -62.95
C HIS A 121 61.80 -87.62 -63.15
N LEU A 122 61.00 -88.33 -63.96
CA LEU A 122 59.58 -88.03 -64.14
C LEU A 122 58.76 -88.20 -62.86
N ILE A 123 59.02 -89.26 -62.08
CA ILE A 123 58.38 -89.45 -60.78
C ILE A 123 58.69 -88.30 -59.83
N LYS A 124 59.97 -87.89 -59.74
CA LYS A 124 60.36 -86.74 -58.90
C LYS A 124 59.65 -85.46 -59.33
N ASN A 125 59.58 -85.18 -60.63
CA ASN A 125 58.88 -84.01 -61.15
C ASN A 125 57.37 -84.03 -60.85
N ILE A 126 56.72 -85.19 -60.96
CA ILE A 126 55.30 -85.34 -60.59
C ILE A 126 55.12 -85.08 -59.09
N GLN A 127 55.97 -85.67 -58.23
CA GLN A 127 55.91 -85.46 -56.78
C GLN A 127 56.16 -84.00 -56.37
N GLU A 128 57.09 -83.32 -57.04
CA GLU A 128 57.34 -81.89 -56.83
C GLU A 128 56.12 -81.05 -57.22
N LEU A 129 55.49 -81.33 -58.36
CA LEU A 129 54.27 -80.63 -58.80
C LEU A 129 53.08 -80.92 -57.89
N GLU A 130 52.90 -82.16 -57.42
CA GLU A 130 51.88 -82.54 -56.44
C GLU A 130 52.07 -81.79 -55.10
N MET A 131 53.32 -81.63 -54.67
CA MET A 131 53.65 -80.83 -53.50
C MET A 131 53.33 -79.34 -53.73
N SER A 132 53.66 -78.79 -54.90
CA SER A 132 53.28 -77.42 -55.26
C SER A 132 51.76 -77.21 -55.25
N VAL A 133 50.97 -78.17 -55.74
CA VAL A 133 49.50 -78.12 -55.69
C VAL A 133 49.00 -78.07 -54.24
N LYS A 134 49.54 -78.91 -53.35
CA LYS A 134 49.18 -78.91 -51.93
C LYS A 134 49.56 -77.60 -51.23
N TRP A 135 50.72 -77.03 -51.57
CA TRP A 135 51.16 -75.73 -51.05
C TRP A 135 50.22 -74.60 -51.46
N GLU A 136 49.82 -74.53 -52.74
CA GLU A 136 48.86 -73.51 -53.20
C GLU A 136 47.49 -73.70 -52.53
N GLN A 137 46.97 -74.92 -52.44
CA GLN A 137 45.72 -75.19 -51.73
C GLN A 137 45.75 -74.70 -50.27
N ASN A 138 46.85 -74.91 -49.56
CA ASN A 138 47.02 -74.42 -48.19
C ASN A 138 47.12 -72.89 -48.12
N LYS A 139 47.85 -72.25 -49.04
CA LYS A 139 47.98 -70.79 -49.12
C LYS A 139 46.62 -70.10 -49.30
N TYR A 140 45.80 -70.59 -50.22
CA TYR A 140 44.44 -70.07 -50.42
C TYR A 140 43.52 -70.33 -49.23
N ALA A 141 43.62 -71.49 -48.57
CA ALA A 141 42.82 -71.79 -47.37
C ALA A 141 43.15 -70.86 -46.19
N VAL A 142 44.43 -70.47 -46.04
CA VAL A 142 44.86 -69.49 -45.03
C VAL A 142 44.35 -68.09 -45.37
N GLN A 143 44.46 -67.68 -46.63
CA GLN A 143 43.97 -66.37 -47.09
C GLN A 143 42.45 -66.26 -46.95
N GLU A 144 41.69 -67.31 -47.26
CA GLU A 144 40.23 -67.33 -47.09
C GLU A 144 39.81 -67.19 -45.62
N LYS A 145 40.52 -67.85 -44.69
CA LYS A 145 40.30 -67.69 -43.25
C LYS A 145 40.60 -66.26 -42.77
N ALA A 146 41.73 -65.69 -43.18
CA ALA A 146 42.11 -64.32 -42.84
C ALA A 146 41.07 -63.29 -43.37
N LEU A 147 40.56 -63.52 -44.58
CA LEU A 147 39.49 -62.71 -45.16
C LEU A 147 38.19 -62.80 -44.36
N LYS A 148 37.76 -64.01 -43.98
CA LYS A 148 36.57 -64.21 -43.14
C LYS A 148 36.69 -63.53 -41.77
N GLU A 149 37.88 -63.55 -41.16
CA GLU A 149 38.13 -62.85 -39.88
C GLU A 149 38.09 -61.32 -40.03
N MET A 150 38.69 -60.78 -41.09
CA MET A 150 38.62 -59.35 -41.41
C MET A 150 37.18 -58.88 -41.65
N ALA A 151 36.37 -59.64 -42.38
CA ALA A 151 34.96 -59.32 -42.61
C ALA A 151 34.16 -59.27 -41.30
N ARG A 152 34.33 -60.28 -40.43
CA ARG A 152 33.70 -60.31 -39.10
C ARG A 152 34.16 -59.16 -38.20
N GLY A 153 35.43 -58.80 -38.26
CA GLY A 153 35.96 -57.63 -37.54
C GLY A 153 35.31 -56.33 -38.00
N ASN A 154 35.12 -56.17 -39.32
CA ASN A 154 34.49 -54.99 -39.89
C ASN A 154 32.99 -54.89 -39.56
N GLU A 155 32.26 -56.01 -39.60
CA GLU A 155 30.85 -56.05 -39.18
C GLU A 155 30.66 -55.67 -37.71
N ARG A 156 31.55 -56.15 -36.82
CA ARG A 156 31.54 -55.75 -35.40
C ARG A 156 31.82 -54.25 -35.23
N ALA A 157 32.81 -53.72 -35.94
CA ALA A 157 33.14 -52.30 -35.88
C ALA A 157 31.99 -51.41 -36.39
N GLU A 158 31.29 -51.81 -37.45
CA GLU A 158 30.12 -51.08 -37.95
C GLU A 158 28.92 -51.20 -36.98
N ALA A 159 28.71 -52.35 -36.35
CA ALA A 159 27.70 -52.52 -35.30
C ALA A 159 28.01 -51.65 -34.06
N GLU A 160 29.26 -51.57 -33.64
CA GLU A 160 29.70 -50.69 -32.55
C GLU A 160 29.53 -49.21 -32.90
N LYS A 161 29.88 -48.80 -34.13
CA LYS A 161 29.62 -47.43 -34.60
C LYS A 161 28.13 -47.10 -34.59
N ALA A 162 27.28 -48.01 -35.06
CA ALA A 162 25.83 -47.81 -35.04
C ALA A 162 25.28 -47.68 -33.61
N ALA A 163 25.74 -48.52 -32.68
CA ALA A 163 25.36 -48.45 -31.27
C ALA A 163 25.82 -47.14 -30.61
N LEU A 164 27.05 -46.71 -30.88
CA LEU A 164 27.57 -45.42 -30.39
C LEU A 164 26.77 -44.25 -30.97
N GLN A 165 26.41 -44.31 -32.25
CA GLN A 165 25.62 -43.27 -32.90
C GLN A 165 24.20 -43.17 -32.31
N GLU A 166 23.59 -44.30 -31.96
CA GLU A 166 22.30 -44.31 -31.25
C GLU A 166 22.41 -43.70 -29.85
N ILE A 167 23.47 -44.02 -29.10
CA ILE A 167 23.74 -43.43 -27.79
C ILE A 167 23.90 -41.90 -27.91
N ILE A 168 24.68 -41.43 -28.88
CA ILE A 168 24.88 -40.00 -29.15
C ILE A 168 23.54 -39.32 -29.46
N GLN A 169 22.71 -39.89 -30.34
CA GLN A 169 21.40 -39.32 -30.65
C GLN A 169 20.49 -39.21 -29.40
N ARG A 170 20.49 -40.23 -28.54
CA ARG A 170 19.74 -40.21 -27.28
C ARG A 170 20.25 -39.13 -26.33
N LEU A 171 21.56 -38.93 -26.24
CA LEU A 171 22.17 -37.89 -25.40
C LEU A 171 21.84 -36.48 -25.91
N VAL A 172 21.98 -36.25 -27.21
CA VAL A 172 21.62 -34.97 -27.84
C VAL A 172 20.14 -34.65 -27.61
N LYS A 173 19.25 -35.63 -27.82
CA LYS A 173 17.80 -35.45 -27.59
C LYS A 173 17.48 -35.13 -26.12
N LYS A 174 18.19 -35.73 -25.16
CA LYS A 174 18.05 -35.39 -23.73
C LYS A 174 18.53 -33.97 -23.45
N GLN A 175 19.68 -33.57 -24.01
CA GLN A 175 20.23 -32.23 -23.82
C GLN A 175 19.29 -31.14 -24.34
N VAL A 176 18.79 -31.27 -25.57
CA VAL A 176 17.83 -30.31 -26.17
C VAL A 176 16.60 -30.15 -25.28
N ARG A 177 16.00 -31.25 -24.81
CA ARG A 177 14.83 -31.20 -23.90
C ARG A 177 15.15 -30.49 -22.58
N THR A 178 16.35 -30.70 -22.03
CA THR A 178 16.75 -30.02 -20.80
C THR A 178 16.96 -28.53 -21.03
N GLU A 179 17.58 -28.12 -22.14
CA GLU A 179 17.79 -26.72 -22.50
C GLU A 179 16.46 -26.01 -22.75
N GLU A 180 15.52 -26.64 -23.48
CA GLU A 180 14.16 -26.11 -23.68
C GLU A 180 13.40 -25.94 -22.36
N ALA A 181 13.49 -26.91 -21.44
CA ALA A 181 12.85 -26.83 -20.14
C ALA A 181 13.45 -25.70 -19.27
N TRP A 182 14.78 -25.52 -19.33
CA TRP A 182 15.46 -24.40 -18.68
C TRP A 182 15.07 -23.06 -19.31
N GLY A 183 14.98 -22.98 -20.63
CA GLY A 183 14.53 -21.79 -21.36
C GLY A 183 13.11 -21.38 -20.97
N LYS A 184 12.16 -22.33 -20.96
CA LYS A 184 10.78 -22.07 -20.51
C LYS A 184 10.72 -21.59 -19.07
N LYS A 185 11.44 -22.24 -18.14
CA LYS A 185 11.51 -21.79 -16.74
C LYS A 185 12.09 -20.37 -16.65
N GLN A 186 13.11 -20.05 -17.44
CA GLN A 186 13.70 -18.72 -17.45
C GLN A 186 12.74 -17.66 -17.99
N GLU A 187 11.94 -17.97 -19.00
CA GLU A 187 10.84 -17.12 -19.50
C GLU A 187 9.73 -16.92 -18.45
N ASP A 188 9.37 -17.97 -17.72
CA ASP A 188 8.38 -17.87 -16.63
C ASP A 188 8.89 -16.98 -15.49
N TRP A 189 10.17 -17.11 -15.14
CA TRP A 189 10.82 -16.25 -14.14
C TRP A 189 10.89 -14.79 -14.59
N THR A 190 11.20 -14.51 -15.86
CA THR A 190 11.23 -13.13 -16.37
C THR A 190 9.83 -12.51 -16.41
N LYS A 191 8.80 -13.27 -16.83
CA LYS A 191 7.39 -12.83 -16.76
C LYS A 191 6.97 -12.54 -15.33
N ALA A 192 7.25 -13.44 -14.39
CA ALA A 192 6.93 -13.25 -12.98
C ALA A 192 7.62 -11.99 -12.42
N LYS A 193 8.90 -11.80 -12.71
CA LYS A 193 9.65 -10.60 -12.30
C LYS A 193 9.04 -9.32 -12.87
N ALA A 194 8.61 -9.32 -14.13
CA ALA A 194 7.93 -8.18 -14.75
C ALA A 194 6.59 -7.87 -14.07
N MET A 195 5.78 -8.89 -13.75
CA MET A 195 4.52 -8.71 -13.02
C MET A 195 4.76 -8.13 -11.62
N PHE A 196 5.73 -8.66 -10.86
CA PHE A 196 6.07 -8.12 -9.54
C PHE A 196 6.58 -6.68 -9.63
N SER A 197 7.38 -6.34 -10.63
CA SER A 197 7.84 -4.98 -10.87
C SER A 197 6.68 -4.01 -11.18
N ASP A 198 5.70 -4.44 -11.98
CA ASP A 198 4.51 -3.64 -12.30
C ASP A 198 3.61 -3.44 -11.06
N GLN A 199 3.37 -4.52 -10.29
CA GLN A 199 2.62 -4.45 -9.03
C GLN A 199 3.31 -3.52 -8.02
N TRP A 200 4.64 -3.59 -7.90
CA TRP A 200 5.41 -2.70 -7.05
C TRP A 200 5.27 -1.24 -7.48
N SER A 201 5.36 -0.95 -8.79
CA SER A 201 5.17 0.42 -9.31
C SER A 201 3.77 0.97 -9.05
N LYS A 202 2.73 0.13 -9.16
CA LYS A 202 1.34 0.50 -8.85
C LYS A 202 1.19 0.85 -7.37
N LEU A 203 1.71 0.01 -6.48
CA LEU A 203 1.70 0.27 -5.03
C LEU A 203 2.44 1.56 -4.70
N GLU A 204 3.61 1.79 -5.30
CA GLU A 204 4.39 3.01 -5.07
C GLU A 204 3.62 4.27 -5.50
N LYS A 205 2.90 4.23 -6.63
CA LYS A 205 2.05 5.34 -7.08
C LYS A 205 0.89 5.60 -6.12
N LEU A 206 0.21 4.56 -5.65
CA LEU A 206 -0.87 4.68 -4.68
C LEU A 206 -0.35 5.30 -3.37
N TRP A 207 0.77 4.79 -2.87
CA TRP A 207 1.40 5.31 -1.66
C TRP A 207 1.80 6.78 -1.80
N LYS A 208 2.37 7.20 -2.93
CA LYS A 208 2.69 8.60 -3.19
C LYS A 208 1.45 9.49 -3.22
N ARG A 209 0.34 9.04 -3.82
CA ARG A 209 -0.93 9.76 -3.85
C ARG A 209 -1.53 9.90 -2.45
N GLU A 210 -1.54 8.83 -1.68
CA GLU A 210 -2.08 8.84 -0.31
C GLU A 210 -1.24 9.72 0.62
N LYS A 211 0.09 9.64 0.49
CA LYS A 211 1.00 10.55 1.19
C LYS A 211 0.73 12.02 0.83
N SER A 212 0.53 12.35 -0.44
CA SER A 212 0.14 13.70 -0.88
C SER A 212 -1.16 14.14 -0.23
N ALA A 213 -2.21 13.31 -0.30
CA ALA A 213 -3.51 13.63 0.28
C ALA A 213 -3.45 13.86 1.79
N LEU A 214 -2.62 13.10 2.51
CA LEU A 214 -2.38 13.32 3.94
C LEU A 214 -1.67 14.64 4.22
N ILE A 215 -0.71 15.05 3.37
CA ILE A 215 -0.04 16.35 3.49
C ILE A 215 -1.03 17.48 3.22
N ASP A 216 -1.82 17.38 2.14
CA ASP A 216 -2.84 18.37 1.78
C ASP A 216 -3.88 18.53 2.91
N ASN A 217 -4.32 17.41 3.50
CA ASN A 217 -5.21 17.43 4.66
C ASN A 217 -4.55 18.10 5.87
N ALA A 218 -3.29 17.78 6.18
CA ALA A 218 -2.57 18.41 7.29
C ALA A 218 -2.42 19.93 7.10
N GLU A 219 -2.15 20.39 5.88
CA GLU A 219 -2.10 21.82 5.55
C GLU A 219 -3.47 22.49 5.69
N SER A 220 -4.55 21.81 5.28
CA SER A 220 -5.92 22.31 5.46
C SER A 220 -6.29 22.46 6.94
N PHE A 221 -5.93 21.48 7.79
CA PHE A 221 -6.13 21.58 9.24
C PHE A 221 -5.31 22.71 9.85
N LYS A 222 -4.06 22.89 9.41
CA LYS A 222 -3.23 24.01 9.86
C LYS A 222 -3.86 25.36 9.50
N LYS A 223 -4.44 25.49 8.32
CA LYS A 223 -5.20 26.68 7.91
C LYS A 223 -6.41 26.90 8.81
N ILE A 224 -7.23 25.87 9.04
CA ILE A 224 -8.40 25.95 9.93
C ILE A 224 -7.99 26.37 11.35
N ILE A 225 -6.91 25.81 11.90
CA ILE A 225 -6.39 26.19 13.22
C ILE A 225 -6.02 27.67 13.25
N ASN A 226 -5.33 28.18 12.22
CA ASN A 226 -4.97 29.59 12.15
C ASN A 226 -6.21 30.49 12.05
N ASP A 227 -7.21 30.12 11.24
CA ASP A 227 -8.46 30.85 11.09
C ASP A 227 -9.23 30.91 12.43
N LEU A 228 -9.29 29.78 13.16
CA LEU A 228 -9.89 29.71 14.50
C LEU A 228 -9.12 30.54 15.53
N GLN A 229 -7.78 30.57 15.47
CA GLN A 229 -6.98 31.42 16.34
C GLN A 229 -7.22 32.92 16.07
N CYS A 230 -7.35 33.31 14.79
CA CYS A 230 -7.72 34.67 14.42
C CYS A 230 -9.12 35.02 14.95
N ALA A 231 -10.11 34.15 14.75
CA ALA A 231 -11.46 34.34 15.27
C ALA A 231 -11.47 34.46 16.81
N SER A 232 -10.73 33.60 17.52
CA SER A 232 -10.58 33.66 18.98
C SER A 232 -10.05 35.02 19.42
N LYS A 233 -8.96 35.50 18.80
CA LYS A 233 -8.38 36.81 19.12
C LYS A 233 -9.36 37.95 18.87
N THR A 234 -10.16 37.89 17.81
CA THR A 234 -11.20 38.89 17.55
C THR A 234 -12.26 38.85 18.64
N THR A 235 -12.76 37.67 19.02
CA THR A 235 -13.76 37.55 20.10
C THR A 235 -13.20 37.99 21.46
N GLU A 236 -11.94 37.71 21.76
CA GLU A 236 -11.27 38.21 22.97
C GLU A 236 -11.19 39.73 22.99
N ALA A 237 -10.95 40.37 21.84
CA ALA A 237 -10.95 41.82 21.73
C ALA A 237 -12.36 42.41 21.92
N GLU A 238 -13.38 41.80 21.33
CA GLU A 238 -14.79 42.19 21.50
C GLU A 238 -15.23 42.07 22.97
N ILE A 239 -14.88 40.97 23.66
CA ILE A 239 -15.16 40.80 25.08
C ILE A 239 -14.51 41.90 25.91
N LYS A 240 -13.24 42.23 25.64
CA LYS A 240 -12.55 43.32 26.35
C LYS A 240 -13.22 44.67 26.14
N MET A 241 -13.68 44.97 24.91
CA MET A 241 -14.43 46.20 24.66
C MET A 241 -15.76 46.21 25.44
N ALA A 242 -16.52 45.11 25.40
CA ALA A 242 -17.76 44.99 26.16
C ALA A 242 -17.55 45.10 27.69
N GLU A 243 -16.44 44.58 28.21
CA GLU A 243 -16.04 44.77 29.61
C GLU A 243 -15.77 46.24 29.94
N THR A 244 -15.10 46.98 29.05
CA THR A 244 -14.88 48.43 29.24
C THR A 244 -16.17 49.24 29.13
N GLU A 245 -17.09 48.85 28.26
CA GLU A 245 -18.41 49.48 28.16
C GLU A 245 -19.23 49.22 29.43
N LYS A 246 -19.19 47.99 29.95
CA LYS A 246 -19.86 47.62 31.19
C LYS A 246 -19.34 48.43 32.38
N THR A 247 -18.02 48.60 32.52
CA THR A 247 -17.45 49.41 33.60
C THR A 247 -17.86 50.88 33.46
N ALA A 248 -17.83 51.45 32.25
CA ALA A 248 -18.28 52.81 32.00
C ALA A 248 -19.77 53.01 32.36
N LEU A 249 -20.64 52.08 31.98
CA LEU A 249 -22.06 52.10 32.36
C LEU A 249 -22.25 51.99 33.87
N GLN A 250 -21.46 51.16 34.55
CA GLN A 250 -21.50 51.01 36.00
C GLN A 250 -21.11 52.32 36.71
N GLU A 251 -20.10 53.05 36.22
CA GLU A 251 -19.74 54.37 36.75
C GLU A 251 -20.86 55.40 36.53
N ILE A 252 -21.48 55.42 35.35
CA ILE A 252 -22.62 56.30 35.07
C ILE A 252 -23.77 56.00 36.03
N MET A 253 -24.10 54.72 36.22
CA MET A 253 -25.16 54.29 37.14
C MET A 253 -24.86 54.72 38.58
N GLN A 254 -23.62 54.54 39.06
CA GLN A 254 -23.21 55.01 40.39
C GLN A 254 -23.37 56.53 40.53
N ARG A 255 -22.97 57.31 39.53
CA ARG A 255 -23.15 58.78 39.52
C ARG A 255 -24.63 59.18 39.56
N LEU A 256 -25.49 58.47 38.81
CA LEU A 256 -26.93 58.72 38.81
C LEU A 256 -27.57 58.39 40.17
N VAL A 257 -27.20 57.26 40.78
CA VAL A 257 -27.67 56.90 42.12
C VAL A 257 -27.32 57.98 43.15
N VAL A 258 -26.07 58.49 43.12
CA VAL A 258 -25.66 59.59 44.01
C VAL A 258 -26.50 60.84 43.77
N LYS A 259 -26.75 61.22 42.51
CA LYS A 259 -27.60 62.37 42.18
C LYS A 259 -29.04 62.18 42.68
N ILE A 260 -29.64 61.00 42.48
CA ILE A 260 -31.00 60.70 42.94
C ILE A 260 -31.10 60.88 44.46
N VAL A 261 -30.17 60.28 45.21
CA VAL A 261 -30.13 60.42 46.68
C VAL A 261 -29.96 61.87 47.11
N GLN A 262 -29.14 62.66 46.39
CA GLN A 262 -28.99 64.09 46.66
C GLN A 262 -30.29 64.87 46.41
N THR A 263 -30.98 64.59 45.29
CA THR A 263 -32.26 65.23 44.97
C THR A 263 -33.36 64.86 45.96
N GLU A 264 -33.43 63.60 46.40
CA GLU A 264 -34.37 63.16 47.43
C GLU A 264 -34.11 63.83 48.78
N LYS A 265 -32.84 63.99 49.16
CA LYS A 265 -32.47 64.75 50.37
C LYS A 265 -32.85 66.22 50.27
N ALA A 266 -32.61 66.85 49.12
CA ALA A 266 -32.98 68.25 48.89
C ALA A 266 -34.50 68.42 48.97
N TRP A 267 -35.26 67.56 48.30
CA TRP A 267 -36.71 67.54 48.36
C TRP A 267 -37.24 67.31 49.79
N GLY A 268 -36.66 66.37 50.53
CA GLY A 268 -37.01 66.14 51.93
C GLY A 268 -36.65 67.30 52.87
N ASN A 269 -35.68 68.15 52.51
CA ASN A 269 -35.39 69.39 53.24
C ASN A 269 -36.43 70.46 52.91
N GLU A 270 -36.73 70.67 51.63
CA GLU A 270 -37.78 71.61 51.20
C GLU A 270 -39.13 71.27 51.84
N GLN A 271 -39.50 69.98 51.86
CA GLN A 271 -40.73 69.54 52.50
C GLN A 271 -40.76 69.83 54.01
N ARG A 272 -39.62 69.70 54.69
CA ARG A 272 -39.48 70.07 56.12
C ARG A 272 -39.58 71.57 56.32
N ASP A 273 -39.01 72.38 55.44
CA ASP A 273 -39.07 73.83 55.54
C ASP A 273 -40.49 74.35 55.26
N TRP A 274 -41.19 73.77 54.28
CA TRP A 274 -42.63 74.00 54.07
C TRP A 274 -43.47 73.65 55.31
N ALA A 275 -43.16 72.55 55.99
CA ALA A 275 -43.86 72.18 57.23
C ALA A 275 -43.63 73.19 58.36
N LYS A 276 -42.40 73.71 58.51
CA LYS A 276 -42.08 74.77 59.49
C LYS A 276 -42.80 76.07 59.15
N ASP A 277 -42.80 76.49 57.89
CA ASP A 277 -43.48 77.72 57.46
C ASP A 277 -44.99 77.62 57.65
N LYS A 278 -45.59 76.46 57.35
CA LYS A 278 -47.00 76.18 57.64
C LYS A 278 -47.30 76.26 59.14
N ALA A 279 -46.46 75.67 59.99
CA ALA A 279 -46.61 75.75 61.44
C ALA A 279 -46.50 77.21 61.93
N ARG A 280 -45.51 77.96 61.44
CA ARG A 280 -45.32 79.38 61.77
C ARG A 280 -46.53 80.24 61.40
N LEU A 281 -47.08 80.04 60.20
CA LEU A 281 -48.29 80.76 59.76
C LEU A 281 -49.51 80.38 60.60
N SER A 282 -49.65 79.10 60.97
CA SER A 282 -50.70 78.64 61.88
C SER A 282 -50.59 79.31 63.25
N ASP A 283 -49.39 79.37 63.84
CA ASP A 283 -49.14 80.03 65.12
C ASP A 283 -49.44 81.54 65.03
N GLN A 284 -49.03 82.19 63.94
CA GLN A 284 -49.34 83.60 63.69
C GLN A 284 -50.85 83.85 63.58
N MET A 285 -51.58 82.94 62.91
CA MET A 285 -53.03 83.01 62.79
C MET A 285 -53.71 82.84 64.16
N GLN A 286 -53.28 81.87 64.97
CA GLN A 286 -53.78 81.69 66.34
C GLN A 286 -53.51 82.92 67.22
N MET A 287 -52.31 83.49 67.14
CA MET A 287 -51.99 84.72 67.86
C MET A 287 -52.85 85.91 67.41
N MET A 288 -53.16 86.00 66.12
CA MET A 288 -54.06 87.02 65.57
C MET A 288 -55.50 86.81 66.05
N GLU A 289 -55.99 85.57 66.06
CA GLU A 289 -57.31 85.21 66.61
C GLU A 289 -57.42 85.54 68.11
N ILE A 290 -56.38 85.24 68.90
CA ILE A 290 -56.32 85.62 70.32
C ILE A 290 -56.34 87.15 70.46
N ALA A 291 -55.54 87.87 69.67
CA ALA A 291 -55.52 89.33 69.71
C ALA A 291 -56.86 89.95 69.30
N TRP A 292 -57.54 89.37 68.31
CA TRP A 292 -58.89 89.77 67.91
C TRP A 292 -59.90 89.52 69.02
N SER A 293 -59.88 88.33 69.62
CA SER A 293 -60.76 87.96 70.73
C SER A 293 -60.56 88.88 71.94
N LEU A 294 -59.32 89.21 72.29
CA LEU A 294 -59.02 90.18 73.36
C LEU A 294 -59.51 91.59 73.04
N ARG A 295 -59.44 92.00 71.77
CA ARG A 295 -60.00 93.28 71.32
C ARG A 295 -61.52 93.29 71.43
N GLU A 296 -62.19 92.22 70.99
CA GLU A 296 -63.64 92.04 71.10
C GLU A 296 -64.10 92.03 72.56
N ASP A 297 -63.41 91.30 73.43
CA ASP A 297 -63.64 91.31 74.88
C ASP A 297 -63.43 92.72 75.49
N GLY A 298 -62.42 93.45 75.01
CA GLY A 298 -62.18 94.84 75.40
C GLY A 298 -63.35 95.75 75.03
N TRP A 299 -63.87 95.64 73.80
CA TRP A 299 -65.07 96.36 73.37
C TRP A 299 -66.31 95.94 74.17
N ALA A 300 -66.48 94.66 74.46
CA ALA A 300 -67.59 94.16 75.26
C ALA A 300 -67.57 94.72 76.69
N LYS A 301 -66.40 94.77 77.34
CA LYS A 301 -66.24 95.39 78.67
C LYS A 301 -66.52 96.89 78.64
N LEU A 302 -66.10 97.60 77.59
CA LEU A 302 -66.38 99.03 77.43
C LEU A 302 -67.89 99.29 77.28
N MET A 303 -68.58 98.45 76.49
CA MET A 303 -70.03 98.50 76.33
C MET A 303 -70.76 98.24 77.66
N GLN A 304 -70.34 97.24 78.43
CA GLN A 304 -70.89 96.98 79.76
C GLN A 304 -70.67 98.15 80.72
N HIS A 305 -69.50 98.79 80.68
CA HIS A 305 -69.24 99.98 81.48
C HIS A 305 -70.15 101.15 81.10
N MET A 306 -70.36 101.41 79.80
CA MET A 306 -71.32 102.42 79.36
C MET A 306 -72.76 102.08 79.78
N GLU A 307 -73.17 100.81 79.67
CA GLU A 307 -74.50 100.37 80.11
C GLU A 307 -74.68 100.58 81.62
N ALA A 308 -73.66 100.27 82.42
CA ALA A 308 -73.65 100.52 83.85
C ALA A 308 -73.70 102.02 84.19
N GLU A 309 -72.97 102.87 83.45
CA GLU A 309 -73.05 104.33 83.61
C GLU A 309 -74.43 104.88 83.24
N ILE A 310 -75.04 104.38 82.16
CA ILE A 310 -76.41 104.74 81.76
C ILE A 310 -77.40 104.32 82.84
N ALA A 311 -77.24 103.12 83.41
CA ALA A 311 -78.07 102.63 84.51
C ALA A 311 -77.90 103.48 85.78
N GLN A 312 -76.68 103.86 86.14
CA GLN A 312 -76.42 104.75 87.27
C GLN A 312 -77.06 106.14 87.07
N LYS A 313 -76.97 106.71 85.86
CA LYS A 313 -77.63 107.97 85.52
C LYS A 313 -79.14 107.88 85.63
N LYS A 314 -79.75 106.76 85.21
CA LYS A 314 -81.19 106.51 85.39
C LYS A 314 -81.58 106.45 86.87
N ILE A 315 -80.82 105.75 87.70
CA ILE A 315 -81.05 105.67 89.15
C ILE A 315 -80.94 107.06 89.80
N LEU A 316 -79.98 107.88 89.37
CA LEU A 316 -79.83 109.25 89.84
C LEU A 316 -81.04 110.12 89.47
N GLN A 317 -81.54 110.02 88.23
CA GLN A 317 -82.74 110.73 87.80
C GLN A 317 -84.00 110.30 88.57
N GLU A 318 -84.16 109.00 88.84
CA GLU A 318 -85.26 108.50 89.68
C GLU A 318 -85.18 109.03 91.12
N LYS A 319 -83.96 109.12 91.69
CA LYS A 319 -83.75 109.70 93.03
C LYS A 319 -84.04 111.20 93.07
N GLU A 320 -83.66 111.95 92.04
CA GLU A 320 -83.99 113.38 91.92
C GLU A 320 -85.51 113.61 91.81
N ALA A 321 -86.21 112.79 91.02
CA ALA A 321 -87.67 112.82 90.92
C ALA A 321 -88.36 112.53 92.28
N GLN A 322 -87.78 111.64 93.09
CA GLN A 322 -88.31 111.28 94.41
C GLN A 322 -88.12 112.40 95.46
N VAL A 323 -87.05 113.21 95.35
CA VAL A 323 -86.80 114.38 96.22
C VAL A 323 -87.77 115.51 95.90
N HIS A 324 -88.08 115.75 94.62
CA HIS A 324 -89.05 116.78 94.21
C HIS A 324 -90.50 116.45 94.64
N SER A 325 -90.87 115.17 94.68
CA SER A 325 -92.18 114.71 95.17
C SER A 325 -92.39 114.96 96.67
N LYS A 326 -91.36 114.75 97.51
CA LYS A 326 -91.46 114.96 98.98
C LYS A 326 -91.53 116.45 99.38
N SER A 327 -90.97 117.34 98.57
CA SER A 327 -91.03 118.80 98.76
C SER A 327 -92.46 119.36 98.59
N ALA A 328 -93.23 118.84 97.64
CA ALA A 328 -94.59 119.31 97.34
C ALA A 328 -95.60 119.03 98.48
N CYS A 329 -95.42 117.93 99.23
CA CYS A 329 -96.31 117.57 100.35
C CYS A 329 -96.22 118.51 101.57
N HIS A 330 -95.10 119.20 101.77
CA HIS A 330 -94.93 120.09 102.94
C HIS A 330 -95.52 121.49 102.76
N ILE A 331 -95.77 121.93 101.52
CA ILE A 331 -96.37 123.23 101.21
C ILE A 331 -97.90 123.20 101.41
N GLY A 332 -98.56 122.07 101.10
CA GLY A 332 -100.02 121.92 101.25
C GLY A 332 -100.53 121.95 102.69
N ILE A 333 -99.76 121.41 103.65
CA ILE A 333 -100.16 121.33 105.06
C ILE A 333 -100.11 122.71 105.75
N ARG A 334 -99.18 123.58 105.35
CA ARG A 334 -99.01 124.93 105.92
C ARG A 334 -100.11 125.91 105.50
N GLY A 335 -100.72 125.72 104.32
CA GLY A 335 -101.87 126.50 103.85
C GLY A 335 -103.17 126.19 104.60
N TYR A 336 -103.38 124.92 104.97
CA TYR A 336 -104.59 124.47 105.66
C TYR A 336 -104.69 125.02 107.11
N LEU A 337 -103.56 125.09 107.83
CA LEU A 337 -103.50 125.57 109.21
C LEU A 337 -103.73 127.08 109.36
N LYS A 338 -103.42 127.89 108.34
CA LYS A 338 -103.69 129.34 108.33
C LYS A 338 -105.17 129.67 108.08
N ASN A 339 -105.92 128.82 107.37
CA ASN A 339 -107.35 129.02 107.13
C ASN A 339 -108.22 128.64 108.34
N ILE A 340 -107.79 127.68 109.16
CA ILE A 340 -108.51 127.29 110.39
C ILE A 340 -108.41 128.39 111.47
N THR A 341 -107.26 129.06 111.55
CA THR A 341 -107.03 130.15 112.51
C THR A 341 -107.74 131.44 112.12
N LYS A 342 -107.92 131.72 110.83
CA LYS A 342 -108.72 132.87 110.33
C LYS A 342 -110.22 132.70 110.57
N LYS A 343 -110.78 131.52 110.28
CA LYS A 343 -112.21 131.20 110.56
C LYS A 343 -112.58 131.20 112.05
N ARG A 344 -111.62 130.95 112.96
CA ARG A 344 -111.84 131.07 114.42
C ARG A 344 -111.86 132.52 114.93
N ARG A 345 -111.16 133.45 114.27
CA ARG A 345 -111.19 134.89 114.63
C ARG A 345 -112.46 135.58 114.13
N GLU A 346 -112.89 135.28 112.91
CA GLU A 346 -114.13 135.83 112.31
C GLU A 346 -115.42 135.32 113.00
N LYS A 347 -115.37 134.17 113.71
CA LYS A 347 -116.48 133.64 114.50
C LYS A 347 -116.56 134.23 115.92
N LYS A 348 -115.48 134.85 116.41
CA LYS A 348 -115.45 135.54 117.72
C LYS A 348 -115.86 137.02 117.60
N GLU A 349 -115.65 137.65 116.45
CA GLU A 349 -116.12 139.04 116.23
C GLU A 349 -117.61 139.10 115.89
N ARG A 350 -118.18 138.12 115.18
CA ARG A 350 -119.65 138.00 115.01
C ARG A 350 -120.43 137.67 116.30
N ALA A 351 -119.74 137.28 117.38
CA ALA A 351 -120.36 136.95 118.66
C ALA A 351 -120.41 138.13 119.64
N LYS A 352 -120.26 139.37 119.15
CA LYS A 352 -120.68 140.58 119.89
C LYS A 352 -121.99 141.19 119.38
N GLU A 353 -122.52 140.79 118.22
CA GLU A 353 -123.63 141.52 117.59
C GLU A 353 -125.05 141.23 118.12
N ASP A 354 -125.23 140.35 119.11
CA ASP A 354 -126.56 139.98 119.65
C ASP A 354 -126.82 140.34 121.13
N LYS A 355 -125.92 141.08 121.82
CA LYS A 355 -126.22 141.51 123.21
C LYS A 355 -126.03 142.96 123.58
N TYR A 356 -125.30 143.80 122.86
CA TYR A 356 -125.33 145.27 123.03
C TYR A 356 -124.74 145.89 121.76
N GLY A 357 -125.55 146.58 120.95
CA GLY A 357 -125.03 147.47 119.89
C GLY A 357 -124.64 148.84 120.47
N PRO A 358 -124.46 149.88 119.64
CA PRO A 358 -124.07 149.94 118.23
C PRO A 358 -122.56 149.95 117.98
#